data_AF-A0A951DKS2-F1
#
_entry.id   AF-A0A951DKS2-F1
#
_cell.length_a   1.000
_cell.length_b   1.000
_cell.length_c   1.000
_cell.angle_alpha   90.00
_cell.angle_beta   90.00
_cell.angle_gamma   90.00
#
_symmetry.space_group_name_H-M   'P 1'
#
loop_
_entity.id
_entity.type
_entity.pdbx_description
1 polymer ?
#
loop_
_entity_poly.entity_id
_entity_poly.type
_entity_poly.pdbx_seq_one_letter_code
_entity_poly.pdbx_strand_id
1 'polypeptide(L)'
;MPTRTTDRPLRLTTASELRRWSLRCHAAGMSVGLVPTMGALHRGHLSLVARAMGECDRVAVSIFVNPRQFAPGEDFERYPRSPESDLEALAGAGVHAVYMPAVEAMYPAGLSTAVHVTGPVGEGFEADLRPGHFHGVALVVTKLLVAARPDRAYFGQKDAQQCAVVERLARDLDTGVQIVVCPTVRDGDGLALSSRNQYLSAEDRRRALAIPAGLAAAATRFE
;
A
#
# COMPACT_ATOMS: atom_id res chain seq x y z
N MET A 1 7.48 -25.14 19.53
CA MET A 1 7.09 -24.07 18.58
C MET A 1 5.62 -23.79 18.78
N PRO A 2 5.18 -22.54 19.00
CA PRO A 2 3.75 -22.27 19.09
C PRO A 2 3.15 -22.50 17.70
N THR A 3 2.19 -23.42 17.64
CA THR A 3 1.34 -23.68 16.49
C THR A 3 0.69 -22.38 16.05
N ARG A 4 1.03 -21.87 14.86
CA ARG A 4 0.27 -20.80 14.21
C ARG A 4 -1.14 -21.33 13.97
N THR A 5 -2.10 -20.94 14.81
CA THR A 5 -3.51 -21.10 14.47
C THR A 5 -3.76 -20.28 13.21
N THR A 6 -4.16 -20.94 12.13
CA THR A 6 -4.59 -20.31 10.87
C THR A 6 -5.98 -19.70 11.04
N ASP A 7 -6.13 -18.80 12.01
CA ASP A 7 -7.37 -18.04 12.13
C ASP A 7 -7.43 -17.02 10.99
N ARG A 8 -8.58 -16.94 10.34
CA ARG A 8 -8.83 -15.93 9.31
C ARG A 8 -8.65 -14.53 9.93
N PRO A 9 -8.04 -13.58 9.19
CA PRO A 9 -7.92 -12.22 9.69
C PRO A 9 -9.29 -11.62 9.99
N LEU A 10 -9.37 -10.82 11.05
CA LEU A 10 -10.57 -10.07 11.36
C LEU A 10 -10.88 -9.09 10.21
N ARG A 11 -12.05 -9.22 9.60
CA ARG A 11 -12.50 -8.30 8.56
C ARG A 11 -13.11 -7.05 9.19
N LEU A 12 -12.60 -5.88 8.79
CA LEU A 12 -13.00 -4.58 9.28
C LEU A 12 -13.46 -3.74 8.08
N THR A 13 -14.61 -3.07 8.18
CA THR A 13 -15.24 -2.36 7.05
C THR A 13 -15.40 -0.87 7.30
N THR A 14 -15.26 -0.43 8.55
CA THR A 14 -15.32 0.99 8.93
C THR A 14 -14.06 1.47 9.63
N ALA A 15 -13.75 2.76 9.49
CA ALA A 15 -12.62 3.39 10.19
C ALA A 15 -12.74 3.25 11.72
N SER A 16 -13.97 3.23 12.25
CA SER A 16 -14.23 3.04 13.69
C SER A 16 -13.88 1.62 14.16
N GLU A 17 -14.15 0.59 13.35
CA GLU A 17 -13.75 -0.78 13.65
C GLU A 17 -12.22 -0.94 13.65
N LEU A 18 -11.56 -0.39 12.63
CA LEU A 18 -10.10 -0.36 12.55
C LEU A 18 -9.45 0.35 13.74
N ARG A 19 -9.98 1.52 14.10
CA ARG A 19 -9.51 2.28 15.26
C ARG A 19 -9.71 1.52 16.55
N ARG A 20 -10.89 0.93 16.78
CA ARG A 20 -11.15 0.13 17.99
C ARG A 20 -10.23 -1.08 18.08
N TRP A 21 -9.95 -1.74 16.96
CA TRP A 21 -9.02 -2.87 16.92
C TRP A 21 -7.59 -2.43 17.31
N SER A 22 -7.08 -1.36 16.69
CA SER A 22 -5.76 -0.82 16.99
C SER A 22 -5.63 -0.34 18.44
N LEU A 23 -6.60 0.44 18.94
CA LEU A 23 -6.59 0.93 20.32
C LEU A 23 -6.60 -0.20 21.35
N ARG A 24 -7.29 -1.32 21.09
CA ARG A 24 -7.21 -2.49 21.96
C ARG A 24 -5.83 -3.15 21.93
N CYS A 25 -5.15 -3.14 20.79
CA CYS A 25 -3.79 -3.67 20.70
C CYS A 25 -2.83 -2.83 21.55
N HIS A 26 -2.88 -1.50 21.39
CA HIS A 26 -2.05 -0.60 22.19
C HIS A 26 -2.38 -0.63 23.68
N ALA A 27 -3.66 -0.75 24.06
CA ALA A 27 -4.05 -0.91 25.47
C ALA A 27 -3.48 -2.19 26.10
N ALA A 28 -3.19 -3.20 25.29
CA ALA A 28 -2.50 -4.42 25.70
C ALA A 28 -0.96 -4.35 25.54
N GLY A 29 -0.40 -3.16 25.25
CA GLY A 29 1.04 -2.95 25.08
C GLY A 29 1.61 -3.54 23.77
N MET A 30 0.75 -3.87 22.80
CA MET A 30 1.17 -4.44 21.52
C MET A 30 1.41 -3.35 20.47
N SER A 31 2.45 -3.53 19.67
CA SER A 31 2.74 -2.73 18.48
C SER A 31 1.86 -3.10 17.29
N VAL A 32 1.51 -2.12 16.45
CA VAL A 32 0.63 -2.25 15.29
C VAL A 32 1.35 -1.82 14.01
N GLY A 33 1.51 -2.76 13.08
CA GLY A 33 1.95 -2.52 11.71
C GLY A 33 0.77 -2.34 10.75
N LEU A 34 0.90 -1.44 9.78
CA LEU A 34 -0.06 -1.25 8.69
C LEU A 34 0.59 -1.47 7.33
N VAL A 35 -0.06 -2.25 6.46
CA VAL A 35 0.32 -2.36 5.03
C VAL A 35 -0.82 -1.84 4.16
N PRO A 36 -0.72 -0.63 3.60
CA PRO A 36 -1.71 -0.11 2.65
C PRO A 36 -1.59 -0.76 1.28
N THR A 37 -2.70 -1.27 0.73
CA THR A 37 -2.75 -1.88 -0.61
C THR A 37 -4.05 -1.54 -1.32
N MET A 38 -4.07 -1.73 -2.64
CA MET A 38 -5.30 -1.70 -3.44
C MET A 38 -5.87 -3.10 -3.72
N GLY A 39 -5.37 -4.16 -3.07
CA GLY A 39 -5.71 -5.54 -3.37
C GLY A 39 -4.98 -6.09 -4.60
N ALA A 40 -5.47 -7.21 -5.13
CA ALA A 40 -4.82 -7.99 -6.19
C ALA A 40 -3.37 -8.31 -5.81
N LEU A 41 -3.24 -8.97 -4.66
CA LEU A 41 -1.98 -9.14 -3.95
C LEU A 41 -1.02 -10.03 -4.73
N HIS A 42 0.27 -9.77 -4.52
CA HIS A 42 1.36 -10.51 -5.15
C HIS A 42 2.54 -10.59 -4.17
N ARG A 43 3.62 -11.30 -4.54
CA ARG A 43 4.77 -11.51 -3.64
C ARG A 43 5.40 -10.23 -3.12
N GLY A 44 5.36 -9.13 -3.90
CA GLY A 44 5.74 -7.80 -3.40
C GLY A 44 4.89 -7.27 -2.24
N HIS A 45 3.57 -7.49 -2.24
CA HIS A 45 2.73 -7.15 -1.10
C HIS A 45 3.01 -8.08 0.09
N LEU A 46 3.17 -9.37 -0.18
CA LEU A 46 3.46 -10.36 0.87
C LEU A 46 4.83 -10.15 1.52
N SER A 47 5.80 -9.56 0.83
CA SER A 47 7.08 -9.18 1.46
C SER A 47 6.92 -8.00 2.43
N LEU A 48 6.02 -7.04 2.14
CA LEU A 48 5.68 -5.97 3.09
C LEU A 48 5.03 -6.56 4.34
N VAL A 49 4.07 -7.47 4.13
CA VAL A 49 3.40 -8.19 5.23
C VAL A 49 4.40 -8.99 6.05
N ALA A 50 5.29 -9.75 5.40
CA ALA A 50 6.31 -10.53 6.11
C ALA A 50 7.25 -9.63 6.94
N ARG A 51 7.63 -8.47 6.41
CA ARG A 51 8.42 -7.49 7.16
C ARG A 51 7.65 -6.95 8.36
N ALA A 52 6.38 -6.56 8.18
CA ALA A 52 5.53 -6.08 9.25
C ALA A 52 5.33 -7.12 10.36
N MET A 53 5.08 -8.38 10.00
CA MET A 53 4.90 -9.48 10.95
C MET A 53 6.16 -9.81 11.75
N GLY A 54 7.35 -9.45 11.24
CA GLY A 54 8.61 -9.62 11.95
C GLY A 54 8.98 -8.46 12.88
N GLU A 55 8.26 -7.34 12.80
CA GLU A 55 8.58 -6.09 13.49
C GLU A 55 7.45 -5.53 14.36
N CYS A 56 6.24 -6.09 14.25
CA CYS A 56 5.07 -5.67 14.99
C CYS A 56 4.31 -6.87 15.56
N ASP A 57 3.70 -6.70 16.73
CA ASP A 57 2.91 -7.74 17.40
C ASP A 57 1.60 -8.01 16.66
N ARG A 58 1.01 -6.95 16.08
CA ARG A 58 -0.24 -7.01 15.32
C ARG A 58 -0.06 -6.30 13.99
N VAL A 59 -0.69 -6.83 12.94
CA VAL A 59 -0.58 -6.30 11.58
C VAL A 59 -1.95 -6.21 10.95
N ALA A 60 -2.29 -5.02 10.48
CA ALA A 60 -3.44 -4.77 9.63
C ALA A 60 -3.00 -4.56 8.18
N VAL A 61 -3.75 -5.12 7.23
CA VAL A 61 -3.62 -4.81 5.80
C VAL A 61 -4.87 -4.10 5.35
N SER A 62 -4.74 -2.98 4.64
CA SER A 62 -5.90 -2.38 3.97
C SER A 62 -5.94 -2.79 2.51
N ILE A 63 -7.14 -3.10 2.02
CA ILE A 63 -7.42 -3.38 0.61
C ILE A 63 -8.50 -2.39 0.18
N PHE A 64 -8.10 -1.38 -0.57
CA PHE A 64 -9.01 -0.35 -1.05
C PHE A 64 -8.50 0.25 -2.37
N VAL A 65 -9.20 -0.02 -3.47
CA VAL A 65 -8.94 0.64 -4.76
C VAL A 65 -9.46 2.08 -4.66
N ASN A 66 -8.56 3.00 -4.35
CA ASN A 66 -8.92 4.40 -4.09
C ASN A 66 -9.31 5.14 -5.38
N PRO A 67 -10.57 5.52 -5.62
CA PRO A 67 -10.95 6.26 -6.83
C PRO A 67 -10.25 7.61 -6.96
N ARG A 68 -9.87 8.27 -5.85
CA ARG A 68 -9.31 9.64 -5.88
C ARG A 68 -7.87 9.71 -6.39
N GLN A 69 -7.18 8.58 -6.55
CA GLN A 69 -5.83 8.54 -7.11
C GLN A 69 -5.80 8.07 -8.57
N PHE A 70 -6.96 7.94 -9.22
CA PHE A 70 -7.08 7.63 -10.64
C PHE A 70 -7.61 8.85 -11.40
N ALA A 71 -6.96 9.20 -12.50
CA ALA A 71 -7.44 10.25 -13.40
C ALA A 71 -8.56 9.72 -14.33
N PRO A 72 -9.45 10.60 -14.86
CA PRO A 72 -10.42 10.20 -15.88
C PRO A 72 -9.74 9.49 -17.05
N GLY A 73 -10.24 8.31 -17.43
CA GLY A 73 -9.68 7.49 -18.51
C GLY A 73 -8.55 6.54 -18.09
N GLU A 74 -8.11 6.58 -16.82
CA GLU A 74 -7.22 5.53 -16.29
C GLU A 74 -7.96 4.20 -16.06
N ASP A 75 -7.25 3.23 -15.49
CA ASP A 75 -7.70 1.85 -15.37
C ASP A 75 -8.57 1.57 -14.13
N PHE A 76 -9.22 2.56 -13.51
CA PHE A 76 -10.01 2.36 -12.29
C PHE A 76 -11.07 1.25 -12.43
N GLU A 77 -11.85 1.27 -13.51
CA GLU A 77 -12.88 0.26 -13.78
C GLU A 77 -12.28 -1.12 -14.04
N ARG A 78 -11.12 -1.17 -14.71
CA ARG A 78 -10.43 -2.42 -15.07
C ARG A 78 -9.45 -2.93 -14.02
N TYR A 79 -9.26 -2.18 -12.92
CA TYR A 79 -8.31 -2.54 -11.88
C TYR A 79 -8.68 -3.91 -11.29
N PRO A 80 -7.72 -4.85 -11.20
CA PRO A 80 -8.00 -6.18 -10.68
C PRO A 80 -8.55 -6.14 -9.26
N ARG A 81 -9.62 -6.90 -9.03
CA ARG A 81 -10.24 -7.09 -7.72
C ARG A 81 -10.44 -8.58 -7.53
N SER A 82 -9.78 -9.16 -6.52
CA SER A 82 -9.89 -10.59 -6.19
C SER A 82 -9.92 -10.79 -4.67
N PRO A 83 -10.96 -10.26 -3.99
CA PRO A 83 -10.98 -10.17 -2.53
C PRO A 83 -10.85 -11.54 -1.84
N GLU A 84 -11.41 -12.61 -2.41
CA GLU A 84 -11.28 -13.97 -1.86
C GLU A 84 -9.82 -14.45 -1.88
N SER A 85 -9.14 -14.33 -3.02
CA SER A 85 -7.73 -14.69 -3.17
C SER A 85 -6.83 -13.84 -2.27
N ASP A 86 -7.11 -12.55 -2.16
CA ASP A 86 -6.36 -11.65 -1.29
C ASP A 86 -6.51 -12.08 0.18
N LEU A 87 -7.74 -12.38 0.63
CA LEU A 87 -8.02 -12.80 1.99
C LEU A 87 -7.40 -14.15 2.34
N GLU A 88 -7.36 -15.09 1.39
CA GLU A 88 -6.67 -16.37 1.56
C GLU A 88 -5.16 -16.19 1.69
N ALA A 89 -4.55 -15.36 0.82
CA ALA A 89 -3.13 -15.05 0.89
C ALA A 89 -2.74 -14.39 2.22
N LEU A 90 -3.57 -13.46 2.71
CA LEU A 90 -3.34 -12.78 3.98
C LEU A 90 -3.55 -13.70 5.20
N ALA A 91 -4.52 -14.62 5.13
CA ALA A 91 -4.69 -15.67 6.15
C ALA A 91 -3.47 -16.60 6.19
N GLY A 92 -2.96 -17.03 5.04
CA GLY A 92 -1.74 -17.84 4.94
C GLY A 92 -0.49 -17.12 5.46
N ALA A 93 -0.45 -15.79 5.33
CA ALA A 93 0.62 -14.94 5.89
C ALA A 93 0.49 -14.66 7.40
N GLY A 94 -0.63 -15.05 8.02
CA GLY A 94 -0.88 -14.83 9.45
C GLY A 94 -1.29 -13.40 9.80
N VAL A 95 -1.86 -12.65 8.86
CA VAL A 95 -2.34 -11.29 9.12
C VAL A 95 -3.46 -11.29 10.15
N HIS A 96 -3.47 -10.29 11.02
CA HIS A 96 -4.38 -10.22 12.15
C HIS A 96 -5.71 -9.53 11.81
N ALA A 97 -5.65 -8.49 10.98
CA ALA A 97 -6.83 -7.73 10.56
C ALA A 97 -6.71 -7.30 9.09
N VAL A 98 -7.85 -7.26 8.41
CA VAL A 98 -7.97 -6.76 7.04
C VAL A 98 -9.04 -5.69 6.99
N TYR A 99 -8.63 -4.47 6.61
CA TYR A 99 -9.53 -3.33 6.44
C TYR A 99 -9.96 -3.22 4.97
N MET A 100 -11.23 -3.49 4.70
CA MET A 100 -11.86 -3.51 3.38
C MET A 100 -13.10 -2.62 3.38
N PRO A 101 -12.93 -1.28 3.39
CA PRO A 101 -14.05 -0.36 3.36
C PRO A 101 -14.67 -0.26 1.97
N ALA A 102 -15.97 0.04 1.93
CA ALA A 102 -16.62 0.56 0.74
C ALA A 102 -16.15 2.00 0.45
N VAL A 103 -16.37 2.48 -0.78
CA VAL A 103 -16.01 3.84 -1.20
C VAL A 103 -16.72 4.88 -0.33
N GLU A 104 -17.99 4.67 0.00
CA GLU A 104 -18.82 5.58 0.79
C GLU A 104 -18.36 5.66 2.26
N ALA A 105 -17.77 4.58 2.77
CA ALA A 105 -17.19 4.55 4.11
C ALA A 105 -15.87 5.35 4.17
N MET A 106 -15.09 5.36 3.07
CA MET A 106 -13.90 6.20 2.96
C MET A 106 -14.26 7.65 2.61
N TYR A 107 -15.18 7.86 1.70
CA TYR A 107 -15.54 9.15 1.12
C TYR A 107 -17.05 9.40 1.23
N PRO A 108 -17.54 9.77 2.43
CA PRO A 108 -18.95 10.08 2.61
C PRO A 108 -19.36 11.29 1.76
N ALA A 109 -20.66 11.36 1.43
CA ALA A 109 -21.22 12.50 0.71
C ALA A 109 -20.88 13.82 1.41
N GLY A 110 -20.43 14.82 0.64
CA GLY A 110 -20.02 16.12 1.17
C GLY A 110 -18.61 16.16 1.77
N LEU A 111 -17.77 15.13 1.62
CA LEU A 111 -16.37 15.19 2.05
C LEU A 111 -15.63 16.36 1.37
N SER A 112 -15.28 17.38 2.17
CA SER A 112 -14.63 18.61 1.74
C SER A 112 -13.13 18.66 2.02
N THR A 113 -12.60 17.73 2.80
CA THR A 113 -11.18 17.71 3.18
C THR A 113 -10.30 17.28 2.01
N ALA A 114 -9.21 18.02 1.81
CA ALA A 114 -8.12 17.68 0.90
C ALA A 114 -6.78 17.70 1.65
N VAL A 115 -5.82 16.90 1.18
CA VAL A 115 -4.45 16.87 1.70
C VAL A 115 -3.51 16.89 0.50
N HIS A 116 -2.73 17.96 0.38
CA HIS A 116 -1.80 18.15 -0.73
C HIS A 116 -0.38 18.24 -0.18
N VAL A 117 0.53 17.46 -0.74
CA VAL A 117 1.97 17.56 -0.46
C VAL A 117 2.60 18.29 -1.64
N THR A 118 3.11 19.49 -1.39
CA THR A 118 3.70 20.35 -2.42
C THR A 118 5.23 20.32 -2.38
N GLY A 119 5.86 20.95 -3.37
CA GLY A 119 7.32 21.03 -3.48
C GLY A 119 7.94 19.77 -4.09
N PRO A 120 9.27 19.58 -3.94
CA PRO A 120 10.04 18.66 -4.78
C PRO A 120 9.61 17.19 -4.76
N VAL A 121 8.92 16.74 -3.71
CA VAL A 121 8.44 15.35 -3.63
C VAL A 121 7.07 15.16 -4.30
N GLY A 122 6.24 16.21 -4.34
CA GLY A 122 4.89 16.19 -4.90
C GLY A 122 4.78 16.71 -6.33
N GLU A 123 5.89 17.18 -6.92
CA GLU A 123 5.99 17.78 -8.25
C GLU A 123 7.00 16.97 -9.10
N GLY A 124 6.87 17.02 -10.44
CA GLY A 124 7.75 16.28 -11.34
C GLY A 124 7.42 14.78 -11.44
N PHE A 125 8.11 14.09 -12.37
CA PHE A 125 8.02 12.64 -12.56
C PHE A 125 6.57 12.13 -12.74
N GLU A 126 6.08 11.27 -11.83
CA GLU A 126 4.72 10.71 -11.89
C GLU A 126 3.66 11.78 -11.66
N ALA A 127 3.97 12.84 -10.90
CA ALA A 127 3.03 13.93 -10.61
C ALA A 127 2.63 14.70 -11.88
N ASP A 128 3.57 14.90 -12.79
CA ASP A 128 3.35 15.60 -14.07
C ASP A 128 2.56 14.71 -15.05
N LEU A 129 2.85 13.40 -15.05
CA LEU A 129 2.17 12.43 -15.91
C LEU A 129 0.75 12.11 -15.42
N ARG A 130 0.50 12.25 -14.12
CA ARG A 130 -0.79 11.91 -13.49
C ARG A 130 -1.23 13.03 -12.53
N PRO A 131 -1.67 14.19 -13.06
CA PRO A 131 -2.09 15.31 -12.24
C PRO A 131 -3.16 14.91 -11.21
N GLY A 132 -2.92 15.27 -9.94
CA GLY A 132 -3.82 14.94 -8.83
C GLY A 132 -3.65 13.55 -8.22
N HIS A 133 -2.84 12.66 -8.82
CA HIS A 133 -2.58 11.32 -8.29
C HIS A 133 -2.13 11.35 -6.82
N PHE A 134 -1.11 12.15 -6.51
CA PHE A 134 -0.58 12.25 -5.15
C PHE A 134 -1.50 12.98 -4.17
N HIS A 135 -2.46 13.81 -4.63
CA HIS A 135 -3.50 14.34 -3.74
C HIS A 135 -4.44 13.21 -3.28
N GLY A 136 -4.80 12.32 -4.21
CA GLY A 136 -5.56 11.11 -3.91
C GLY A 136 -4.83 10.19 -2.94
N VAL A 137 -3.54 9.95 -3.16
CA VAL A 137 -2.68 9.15 -2.28
C VAL A 137 -2.56 9.79 -0.90
N ALA A 138 -2.20 11.07 -0.82
CA ALA A 138 -2.04 11.79 0.44
C ALA A 138 -3.31 11.72 1.28
N LEU A 139 -4.47 11.98 0.68
CA LEU A 139 -5.75 11.92 1.39
C LEU A 139 -6.06 10.51 1.91
N VAL A 140 -5.92 9.47 1.08
CA VAL A 140 -6.25 8.10 1.52
C VAL A 140 -5.28 7.62 2.60
N VAL A 141 -3.98 7.91 2.46
CA VAL A 141 -2.96 7.54 3.43
C VAL A 141 -3.19 8.27 4.75
N THR A 142 -3.44 9.58 4.76
CA THR A 142 -3.79 10.31 5.99
C THR A 142 -4.97 9.67 6.71
N LYS A 143 -6.04 9.32 5.99
CA LYS A 143 -7.21 8.68 6.58
C LYS A 143 -6.87 7.31 7.18
N LEU A 144 -6.04 6.52 6.50
CA LEU A 144 -5.58 5.22 6.99
C LEU A 144 -4.71 5.36 8.23
N LEU A 145 -3.77 6.31 8.28
CA LEU A 145 -2.93 6.56 9.45
C LEU A 145 -3.77 7.01 10.65
N VAL A 146 -4.74 7.91 10.45
CA VAL A 146 -5.65 8.38 11.51
C VAL A 146 -6.58 7.27 12.02
N ALA A 147 -7.03 6.38 11.15
CA ALA A 147 -7.92 5.28 11.52
C ALA A 147 -7.16 4.13 12.19
N ALA A 148 -6.04 3.70 11.62
CA ALA A 148 -5.26 2.56 12.09
C ALA A 148 -4.31 2.89 13.23
N ARG A 149 -3.88 4.15 13.38
CA ARG A 149 -2.88 4.59 14.37
C ARG A 149 -1.70 3.61 14.50
N PRO A 150 -1.04 3.21 13.39
CA PRO A 150 0.00 2.21 13.48
C PRO A 150 1.28 2.81 14.08
N ASP A 151 2.11 1.98 14.72
CA ASP A 151 3.48 2.38 15.05
C ASP A 151 4.34 2.43 13.77
N ARG A 152 4.08 1.51 12.84
CA ARG A 152 4.82 1.39 11.57
C ARG A 152 3.88 1.21 10.38
N ALA A 153 4.17 1.88 9.27
CA ALA A 153 3.46 1.68 8.01
C ALA A 153 4.44 1.32 6.88
N TYR A 154 4.14 0.25 6.15
CA TYR A 154 5.07 -0.37 5.19
C TYR A 154 4.68 -0.07 3.76
N PHE A 155 5.62 0.46 2.99
CA PHE A 155 5.44 0.84 1.59
C PHE A 155 6.55 0.26 0.72
N GLY A 156 6.24 -0.09 -0.53
CA GLY A 156 7.22 -0.65 -1.46
C GLY A 156 7.97 0.44 -2.22
N GLN A 157 9.31 0.35 -2.24
CA GLN A 157 10.22 1.24 -2.96
C GLN A 157 9.95 1.32 -4.47
N LYS A 158 9.23 0.33 -5.03
CA LYS A 158 8.78 0.32 -6.43
C LYS A 158 8.13 1.66 -6.80
N ASP A 159 7.34 2.22 -5.89
CA ASP A 159 6.66 3.49 -6.06
C ASP A 159 7.44 4.59 -5.31
N ALA A 160 8.68 4.85 -5.75
CA ALA A 160 9.67 5.65 -5.01
C ALA A 160 9.18 7.08 -4.67
N GLN A 161 8.57 7.78 -5.64
CA GLN A 161 8.01 9.12 -5.39
C GLN A 161 6.84 9.05 -4.39
N GLN A 162 6.02 7.99 -4.44
CA GLN A 162 4.96 7.77 -3.46
C GLN A 162 5.53 7.61 -2.04
N CYS A 163 6.60 6.83 -1.89
CA CYS A 163 7.29 6.70 -0.61
C CYS A 163 7.76 8.06 -0.08
N ALA A 164 8.42 8.87 -0.93
CA ALA A 164 8.87 10.21 -0.54
C ALA A 164 7.71 11.15 -0.14
N VAL A 165 6.59 11.11 -0.87
CA VAL A 165 5.36 11.86 -0.55
C VAL A 165 4.79 11.42 0.81
N VAL A 166 4.70 10.12 1.05
CA VAL A 166 4.14 9.57 2.31
C VAL A 166 5.05 9.83 3.50
N GLU A 167 6.37 9.71 3.34
CA GLU A 167 7.34 10.08 4.38
C GLU A 167 7.23 11.57 4.73
N ARG A 168 7.10 12.44 3.72
CA ARG A 168 6.89 13.88 3.91
C ARG A 168 5.58 14.16 4.65
N LEU A 169 4.50 13.53 4.20
CA LEU A 169 3.17 13.62 4.83
C LEU A 169 3.20 13.21 6.30
N ALA A 170 3.79 12.06 6.62
CA ALA A 170 3.84 11.53 7.97
C ALA A 170 4.65 12.41 8.94
N ARG A 171 5.74 13.00 8.44
CA ARG A 171 6.58 13.95 9.16
C ARG A 171 5.87 15.27 9.40
N ASP A 172 5.35 15.90 8.33
CA ASP A 172 4.79 17.25 8.39
C ASP A 172 3.46 17.31 9.15
N LEU A 173 2.75 16.18 9.29
CA LEU A 173 1.52 16.07 10.08
C LEU A 173 1.75 15.48 11.49
N ASP A 174 3.01 15.39 11.95
CA ASP A 174 3.38 14.91 13.29
C ASP A 174 2.70 13.59 13.67
N THR A 175 2.57 12.67 12.71
CA THR A 175 1.73 11.49 12.87
C THR A 175 2.26 10.50 13.91
N GLY A 176 3.54 10.59 14.26
CA GLY A 176 4.26 9.63 15.10
C GLY A 176 4.48 8.26 14.45
N VAL A 177 4.01 8.05 13.22
CA VAL A 177 4.13 6.77 12.49
C VAL A 177 5.49 6.68 11.82
N GLN A 178 6.20 5.57 12.04
CA GLN A 178 7.40 5.25 11.27
C GLN A 178 7.01 4.71 9.89
N ILE A 179 7.37 5.44 8.83
CA ILE A 179 7.23 4.95 7.45
C ILE A 179 8.43 4.05 7.13
N VAL A 180 8.16 2.79 6.78
CA VAL A 180 9.18 1.78 6.45
C VAL A 180 9.13 1.47 4.96
N VAL A 181 10.15 1.95 4.23
CA VAL A 181 10.31 1.66 2.80
C VAL A 181 11.00 0.31 2.61
N CYS A 182 10.34 -0.58 1.89
CA CYS A 182 10.82 -1.95 1.64
C CYS A 182 11.31 -2.11 0.19
N PRO A 183 12.36 -2.91 -0.06
CA PRO A 183 12.90 -3.10 -1.41
C PRO A 183 11.88 -3.59 -2.45
N THR A 184 12.09 -3.21 -3.71
CA THR A 184 11.29 -3.70 -4.83
C THR A 184 11.47 -5.20 -5.03
N VAL A 185 10.39 -5.98 -4.91
CA VAL A 185 10.39 -7.41 -5.26
C VAL A 185 10.19 -7.58 -6.76
N ARG A 186 10.99 -8.47 -7.34
CA ARG A 186 11.00 -8.78 -8.76
C ARG A 186 10.63 -10.24 -9.02
N ASP A 187 10.13 -10.49 -10.21
CA ASP A 187 9.94 -11.83 -10.77
C ASP A 187 11.30 -12.49 -11.09
N GLY A 188 11.32 -13.77 -11.43
CA GLY A 188 12.55 -14.53 -11.70
C GLY A 188 13.37 -13.99 -12.88
N ASP A 189 12.74 -13.23 -13.77
CA ASP A 189 13.37 -12.54 -14.91
C ASP A 189 13.69 -11.07 -14.65
N GLY A 190 13.52 -10.59 -13.41
CA GLY A 190 13.88 -9.24 -12.99
C GLY A 190 12.79 -8.18 -13.18
N LEU A 191 11.63 -8.51 -13.79
CA LEU A 191 10.53 -7.55 -13.86
C LEU A 191 9.99 -7.24 -12.47
N ALA A 192 9.79 -5.95 -12.13
CA ALA A 192 9.16 -5.59 -10.86
C ALA A 192 7.73 -6.15 -10.77
N LEU A 193 7.38 -6.74 -9.63
CA LEU A 193 6.03 -7.26 -9.43
C LEU A 193 5.03 -6.10 -9.28
N SER A 194 3.92 -6.22 -10.01
CA SER A 194 2.83 -5.24 -10.02
C SER A 194 1.54 -5.95 -10.37
N SER A 195 0.43 -5.58 -9.71
CA SER A 195 -0.90 -6.08 -10.07
C SER A 195 -1.25 -5.75 -11.52
N ARG A 196 -0.70 -4.66 -12.07
CA ARG A 196 -0.88 -4.27 -13.49
C ARG A 196 -0.13 -5.15 -14.49
N ASN A 197 0.77 -6.03 -14.05
CA ASN A 197 1.45 -6.97 -14.97
C ASN A 197 0.46 -7.93 -15.65
N GLN A 198 -0.72 -8.15 -15.06
CA GLN A 198 -1.79 -8.96 -15.64
C GLN A 198 -2.36 -8.39 -16.95
N TYR A 199 -2.15 -7.10 -17.22
CA TYR A 199 -2.62 -6.47 -18.46
C TYR A 199 -1.73 -6.77 -19.65
N LEU A 200 -0.50 -7.24 -19.39
CA LEU A 200 0.50 -7.45 -20.43
C LEU A 200 0.13 -8.69 -21.25
N SER A 201 0.07 -8.54 -22.56
CA SER A 201 0.12 -9.70 -23.46
C SER A 201 1.45 -10.44 -23.29
N ALA A 202 1.54 -11.68 -23.80
CA ALA A 202 2.81 -12.41 -23.78
C ALA A 202 3.95 -11.66 -24.50
N GLU A 203 3.62 -10.88 -25.52
CA GLU A 203 4.59 -10.03 -26.22
C GLU A 203 5.01 -8.82 -25.37
N ASP A 204 4.04 -8.10 -24.81
CA ASP A 204 4.31 -6.95 -23.93
C ASP A 204 5.11 -7.36 -22.71
N ARG A 205 4.83 -8.53 -22.15
CA ARG A 205 5.54 -9.09 -20.99
C ARG A 205 7.01 -9.37 -21.28
N ARG A 206 7.36 -9.76 -22.52
CA ARG A 206 8.76 -9.88 -22.96
C ARG A 206 9.40 -8.50 -23.16
N ARG A 207 8.67 -7.56 -23.81
CA ARG A 207 9.18 -6.19 -24.02
C ARG A 207 9.44 -5.45 -22.71
N ALA A 208 8.60 -5.66 -21.70
CA ALA A 208 8.72 -5.03 -20.38
C ALA A 208 10.06 -5.33 -19.68
N LEU A 209 10.77 -6.40 -20.06
CA LEU A 209 12.10 -6.74 -19.53
C LEU A 209 13.19 -5.72 -19.93
N ALA A 210 12.94 -4.89 -20.95
CA ALA A 210 13.82 -3.78 -21.28
C ALA A 210 13.91 -2.74 -20.15
N ILE A 211 12.86 -2.60 -19.32
CA ILE A 211 12.83 -1.66 -18.19
C ILE A 211 13.89 -2.03 -17.11
N PRO A 212 13.86 -3.22 -16.48
CA PRO A 212 14.89 -3.58 -15.51
C PRO A 212 16.29 -3.66 -16.13
N ALA A 213 16.42 -4.08 -17.40
CA ALA A 213 17.71 -4.10 -18.10
C ALA A 213 18.30 -2.68 -18.28
N GLY A 214 17.47 -1.71 -18.67
CA GLY A 214 17.87 -0.31 -18.80
C GLY A 214 18.29 0.30 -17.46
N LEU A 215 17.55 0.03 -16.38
CA LEU A 215 17.92 0.47 -15.03
C LEU A 215 19.25 -0.13 -14.57
N ALA A 216 19.49 -1.42 -14.82
CA ALA A 216 20.76 -2.06 -14.49
C ALA A 216 21.93 -1.45 -15.27
N ALA A 217 21.75 -1.21 -16.58
CA ALA A 217 22.76 -0.58 -17.42
C ALA A 217 23.05 0.89 -17.04
N ALA A 218 22.08 1.60 -16.46
CA ALA A 218 22.27 2.92 -15.90
C ALA A 218 23.06 2.85 -14.58
N ALA A 219 22.71 1.91 -13.69
CA ALA A 219 23.40 1.69 -12.42
C ALA A 219 24.89 1.36 -12.63
N THR A 220 25.21 0.43 -13.52
CA THR A 220 26.61 0.06 -13.83
C THR A 220 27.45 1.21 -14.39
N ARG A 221 26.85 2.21 -15.03
CA ARG A 221 27.59 3.39 -15.54
C ARG A 221 27.77 4.48 -14.49
N PHE A 222 26.91 4.48 -13.47
CA PHE A 222 26.98 5.44 -12.38
C PHE A 222 28.05 5.06 -11.36
N GLU A 223 28.24 3.76 -11.14
CA GLU A 223 29.34 3.17 -10.36
C GLU A 223 30.70 3.28 -11.06
#